data_AF-A0A9P6NW55-F1
#
_entry.id   AF-A0A9P6NW55-F1
#
_cell.length_a   1.000
_cell.length_b   1.000
_cell.length_c   1.000
_cell.angle_alpha   90.00
_cell.angle_beta   90.00
_cell.angle_gamma   90.00
#
_symmetry.space_group_name_H-M   'P 1'
#
loop_
_entity.id
_entity.type
_entity.pdbx_description
1 polymer ?
#
loop_
_entity_poly.entity_id
_entity_poly.type
_entity_poly.pdbx_seq_one_letter_code
_entity_poly.pdbx_strand_id
1 'polypeptide(L)'
;MENNQESSTVSLPRLFSLAPLPSFRWRFITINARTLSTLASLHLPNGSDYDNNMNLFNQCFDLERYDFMRVDNKQVFRNQLMTDGFSIHLQFSRAKRPKDITDEELRLEDLNIQEVEEYLRPAAVDPGVSHVFTASYGCGNYEHEIRRCSTAEYYALMGSKRRNKQLDKEKQDASIKEIESHFPTAKTADSNEYAKYL
;
A
#
# COMPACT_ATOMS: atom_id res chain seq x y z
N MET A 1 54.05 30.67 11.56
CA MET A 1 53.03 31.13 10.60
C MET A 1 52.39 29.88 10.02
N GLU A 2 51.34 29.39 10.67
CA GLU A 2 50.59 28.20 10.25
C GLU A 2 49.50 28.65 9.28
N ASN A 3 49.49 28.06 8.07
CA ASN A 3 48.44 28.25 7.08
C ASN A 3 47.29 27.28 7.37
N ASN A 4 46.20 27.79 7.94
CA ASN A 4 44.91 27.11 7.95
C ASN A 4 44.23 27.28 6.58
N GLN A 5 44.15 26.21 5.80
CA GLN A 5 43.23 26.12 4.66
C GLN A 5 41.92 25.48 5.13
N GLU A 6 40.88 26.30 5.30
CA GLU A 6 39.51 25.83 5.45
C GLU A 6 39.04 25.20 4.13
N SER A 7 38.79 23.89 4.14
CA SER A 7 38.13 23.18 3.05
C SER A 7 36.63 23.52 3.05
N SER A 8 36.19 24.42 2.17
CA SER A 8 34.77 24.66 1.96
C SER A 8 34.13 23.41 1.33
N THR A 9 33.27 22.74 2.09
CA THR A 9 32.49 21.60 1.59
C THR A 9 31.42 22.11 0.65
N VAL A 10 31.71 22.05 -0.66
CA VAL A 10 30.73 22.38 -1.69
C VAL A 10 29.58 21.37 -1.59
N SER A 11 28.42 21.83 -1.13
CA SER A 11 27.17 21.08 -1.12
C SER A 11 26.82 20.68 -2.56
N LEU A 12 26.98 19.39 -2.89
CA LEU A 12 26.52 18.84 -4.17
C LEU A 12 25.02 19.12 -4.34
N PRO A 13 24.57 19.59 -5.52
CA PRO A 13 23.16 19.83 -5.77
C PRO A 13 22.39 18.52 -5.60
N ARG A 14 21.25 18.57 -4.88
CA ARG A 14 20.34 17.43 -4.79
C ARG A 14 19.89 17.06 -6.20
N LEU A 15 20.23 15.85 -6.63
CA LEU A 15 19.78 15.28 -7.90
C LEU A 15 18.25 15.32 -7.94
N PHE A 16 17.69 16.20 -8.75
CA PHE A 16 16.26 16.18 -9.08
C PHE A 16 16.09 15.39 -10.38
N SER A 17 15.19 14.42 -10.36
CA SER A 17 14.87 13.63 -11.55
C SER A 17 13.82 14.37 -12.38
N LEU A 18 14.12 14.60 -13.66
CA LEU A 18 13.20 15.21 -14.63
C LEU A 18 12.12 14.22 -15.11
N ALA A 19 12.34 12.92 -14.92
CA ALA A 19 11.39 11.87 -15.23
C ALA A 19 10.76 11.31 -13.93
N PRO A 20 9.52 10.80 -13.96
CA PRO A 20 8.97 10.11 -12.81
C PRO A 20 9.86 8.90 -12.50
N LEU A 21 10.62 8.98 -11.39
CA LEU A 21 11.34 7.84 -10.85
C LEU A 21 10.31 6.72 -10.63
N PRO A 22 10.46 5.55 -11.29
CA PRO A 22 9.63 4.39 -11.01
C PRO A 22 9.92 3.95 -9.59
N SER A 23 9.09 4.45 -8.67
CA SER A 23 9.09 4.01 -7.28
C SER A 23 8.49 2.62 -7.25
N PHE A 24 9.31 1.61 -6.92
CA PHE A 24 8.82 0.27 -6.55
C PHE A 24 8.00 0.29 -5.25
N ARG A 25 7.90 1.43 -4.54
CA ARG A 25 6.92 1.58 -3.47
C ARG A 25 5.53 1.71 -4.09
N TRP A 26 4.66 0.79 -3.71
CA TRP A 26 3.22 0.87 -3.96
C TRP A 26 2.72 2.25 -3.51
N ARG A 27 2.23 3.05 -4.46
CA ARG A 27 1.67 4.37 -4.16
C ARG A 27 0.29 4.17 -3.57
N PHE A 28 0.24 4.04 -2.25
CA PHE A 28 -1.02 4.09 -1.55
C PHE A 28 -1.59 5.52 -1.61
N ILE A 29 -2.86 5.62 -1.98
CA ILE A 29 -3.64 6.85 -1.93
C ILE A 29 -4.35 6.86 -0.58
N THR A 30 -4.13 7.93 0.19
CA THR A 30 -4.88 8.15 1.43
C THR A 30 -6.21 8.83 1.11
N ILE A 31 -7.30 8.21 1.57
CA ILE A 31 -8.65 8.75 1.50
C ILE A 31 -9.07 9.11 2.93
N ASN A 32 -9.26 10.40 3.17
CA ASN A 32 -9.84 10.94 4.41
C ASN A 32 -11.33 11.29 4.18
N ALA A 33 -12.02 11.75 5.22
CA ALA A 33 -13.45 12.06 5.14
C ALA A 33 -13.81 13.07 4.03
N ARG A 34 -12.96 14.06 3.76
CA ARG A 34 -13.18 15.05 2.67
C ARG A 34 -12.98 14.42 1.30
N THR A 35 -11.93 13.62 1.13
CA THR A 35 -11.73 12.89 -0.14
C THR A 35 -12.87 11.90 -0.36
N LEU A 36 -13.31 11.21 0.69
CA LEU A 36 -14.41 10.26 0.66
C LEU A 36 -15.72 10.94 0.28
N SER A 37 -16.03 12.10 0.87
CA SER A 37 -17.25 12.84 0.53
C SER A 37 -17.28 13.23 -0.94
N THR A 38 -16.15 13.63 -1.51
CA THR A 38 -16.07 13.94 -2.95
C THR A 38 -16.23 12.70 -3.81
N LEU A 39 -15.57 11.59 -3.45
CA LEU A 39 -15.61 10.34 -4.22
C LEU A 39 -17.01 9.70 -4.20
N ALA A 40 -17.68 9.72 -3.05
CA ALA A 40 -18.99 9.14 -2.84
C ALA A 40 -20.14 10.14 -3.05
N SER A 41 -19.84 11.38 -3.47
CA SER A 41 -20.81 12.47 -3.63
C SER A 41 -21.68 12.71 -2.38
N LEU A 42 -21.07 12.63 -1.20
CA LEU A 42 -21.73 12.84 0.09
C LEU A 42 -21.63 14.29 0.54
N HIS A 43 -22.60 14.73 1.35
CA HIS A 43 -22.56 16.05 1.97
C HIS A 43 -21.46 16.10 3.03
N LEU A 44 -20.47 16.98 2.84
CA LEU A 44 -19.45 17.23 3.85
C LEU A 44 -20.07 18.07 4.99
N PRO A 45 -20.09 17.57 6.23
CA PRO A 45 -20.66 18.30 7.35
C PRO A 45 -19.84 19.56 7.68
N ASN A 46 -20.52 20.56 8.24
CA ASN A 46 -19.90 21.81 8.68
C ASN A 46 -19.05 21.58 9.93
N GLY A 47 -17.77 21.27 9.72
CA GLY A 47 -16.79 21.07 10.79
C GLY A 47 -16.05 19.73 10.65
N SER A 48 -14.77 19.73 11.03
CA SER A 48 -13.89 18.55 10.96
C SER A 48 -13.89 17.77 12.27
N ASP A 49 -15.07 17.52 12.84
CA ASP A 49 -15.18 16.72 14.05
C ASP A 49 -15.05 15.22 13.74
N TYR A 50 -14.58 14.46 14.72
CA TYR A 50 -14.38 13.02 14.60
C TYR A 50 -15.66 12.28 14.26
N ASP A 51 -16.75 12.55 14.99
CA ASP A 51 -18.00 11.80 14.83
C ASP A 51 -18.68 12.11 13.50
N ASN A 52 -18.56 13.36 13.03
CA ASN A 52 -18.99 13.76 11.70
C ASN A 52 -18.20 13.03 10.60
N ASN A 53 -16.88 12.93 10.76
CA ASN A 53 -16.04 12.19 9.83
C ASN A 53 -16.36 10.68 9.88
N MET A 54 -16.54 10.11 11.08
CA MET A 54 -16.90 8.70 11.25
C MET A 54 -18.22 8.37 10.56
N ASN A 55 -19.24 9.23 10.72
CA ASN A 55 -20.54 9.06 10.07
C ASN A 55 -20.39 9.00 8.54
N LEU A 56 -19.55 9.86 7.94
CA LEU A 56 -19.25 9.78 6.51
C LEU A 56 -18.62 8.43 6.11
N PHE A 57 -17.71 7.90 6.93
CA PHE A 57 -17.17 6.56 6.68
C PHE A 57 -18.24 5.47 6.81
N ASN A 58 -19.11 5.55 7.82
CA ASN A 58 -20.20 4.59 8.04
C ASN A 58 -21.27 4.61 6.93
N GLN A 59 -21.41 5.73 6.20
CA GLN A 59 -22.27 5.79 5.01
C GLN A 59 -21.71 5.00 3.81
N CYS A 60 -20.39 4.84 3.73
CA CYS A 60 -19.74 4.08 2.65
C CYS A 60 -19.35 2.66 3.06
N PHE A 61 -19.08 2.43 4.34
CA PHE A 61 -18.49 1.21 4.86
C PHE A 61 -19.25 0.79 6.12
N ASP A 62 -19.61 -0.48 6.24
CA ASP A 62 -20.19 -1.04 7.47
C ASP A 62 -19.06 -1.31 8.49
N LEU A 63 -18.50 -0.24 9.07
CA LEU A 63 -17.39 -0.32 10.02
C LEU A 63 -17.82 -0.68 11.43
N GLU A 64 -19.09 -0.43 11.77
CA GLU A 64 -19.68 -0.80 13.07
C GLU A 64 -19.64 -2.30 13.29
N ARG A 65 -19.77 -3.09 12.21
CA ARG A 65 -19.62 -4.55 12.25
C ARG A 65 -18.27 -5.02 12.81
N TYR A 66 -17.24 -4.18 12.77
CA TYR A 66 -15.90 -4.58 13.15
C TYR A 66 -15.51 -4.22 14.59
N ASP A 67 -16.34 -3.53 15.39
CA ASP A 67 -16.11 -3.20 16.82
C ASP A 67 -14.72 -2.59 17.19
N PHE A 68 -13.89 -2.26 16.21
CA PHE A 68 -12.53 -1.72 16.40
C PHE A 68 -12.46 -0.21 16.28
N MET A 69 -13.61 0.49 16.23
CA MET A 69 -13.65 1.94 15.98
C MET A 69 -13.33 2.73 17.25
N ARG A 70 -13.77 2.21 18.40
CA ARG A 70 -13.51 2.73 19.73
C ARG A 70 -13.11 1.59 20.66
N VAL A 71 -12.07 1.80 21.46
CA VAL A 71 -11.62 0.85 22.50
C VAL A 71 -11.56 1.61 23.82
N ASP A 72 -12.20 1.12 24.88
CA ASP A 72 -12.33 1.80 26.18
C ASP A 72 -12.83 3.25 26.04
N ASN A 73 -13.84 3.48 25.21
CA ASN A 73 -14.37 4.79 24.84
C ASN A 73 -13.37 5.76 24.16
N LYS A 74 -12.18 5.27 23.78
CA LYS A 74 -11.18 6.06 23.05
C LYS A 74 -11.32 5.83 21.54
N GLN A 75 -11.30 6.92 20.79
CA GLN A 75 -11.28 6.92 19.33
C GLN A 75 -9.95 6.31 18.85
N VAL A 76 -10.01 5.11 18.27
CA VAL A 76 -8.83 4.43 17.75
C VAL A 76 -8.78 4.48 16.23
N PHE A 77 -9.90 4.38 15.51
CA PHE A 77 -9.87 4.59 14.06
C PHE A 77 -9.54 6.04 13.72
N ARG A 78 -8.70 6.29 12.71
CA ARG A 78 -8.23 7.64 12.36
C ARG A 78 -9.10 8.39 11.35
N ASN A 79 -10.25 7.84 10.94
CA ASN A 79 -11.05 8.39 9.84
C ASN A 79 -10.23 8.55 8.55
N GLN A 80 -9.38 7.57 8.30
CA GLN A 80 -8.49 7.50 7.15
C GLN A 80 -8.35 6.05 6.68
N LEU A 81 -8.42 5.88 5.37
CA LEU A 81 -8.09 4.63 4.70
C LEU A 81 -7.00 4.88 3.67
N MET A 82 -6.19 3.85 3.41
CA MET A 82 -5.20 3.84 2.34
C MET A 82 -5.60 2.77 1.34
N THR A 83 -5.45 3.05 0.06
CA THR A 83 -5.70 2.06 -0.99
C THR A 83 -4.65 2.13 -2.07
N ASP A 84 -4.27 0.98 -2.60
CA ASP A 84 -3.47 0.83 -3.82
C ASP A 84 -4.34 0.63 -5.07
N GLY A 85 -5.67 0.76 -4.92
CA GLY A 85 -6.66 0.47 -5.96
C GLY A 85 -7.18 -0.97 -5.95
N PHE A 86 -6.60 -1.87 -5.13
CA PHE A 86 -7.03 -3.25 -4.94
C PHE A 86 -7.47 -3.52 -3.50
N SER A 87 -6.58 -3.21 -2.56
CA SER A 87 -6.74 -3.42 -1.13
C SER A 87 -7.08 -2.11 -0.42
N ILE A 88 -7.76 -2.23 0.72
CA ILE A 88 -8.03 -1.10 1.61
C ILE A 88 -7.37 -1.41 2.95
N HIS A 89 -6.57 -0.46 3.41
CA HIS A 89 -5.95 -0.47 4.72
C HIS A 89 -6.60 0.61 5.59
N LEU A 90 -7.26 0.18 6.66
CA LEU A 90 -7.85 1.07 7.66
C LEU A 90 -6.78 1.47 8.67
N GLN A 91 -6.66 2.76 8.96
CA GLN A 91 -5.66 3.25 9.90
C GLN A 91 -6.23 3.39 11.31
N PHE A 92 -5.56 2.78 12.28
CA PHE A 92 -5.89 2.88 13.70
C PHE A 92 -4.73 3.52 14.48
N SER A 93 -5.08 4.33 15.47
CA SER A 93 -4.17 4.87 16.47
C SER A 93 -3.79 3.76 17.42
N ARG A 94 -2.48 3.53 17.55
CA ARG A 94 -1.93 2.65 18.57
C ARG A 94 -2.20 3.24 19.95
N ALA A 95 -2.58 2.40 20.91
CA ALA A 95 -2.60 2.80 22.31
C ALA A 95 -1.21 3.33 22.70
N LYS A 96 -1.16 4.40 23.49
CA LYS A 96 0.10 4.88 24.05
C LYS A 96 0.67 3.76 24.90
N ARG A 97 1.89 3.34 24.59
CA ARG A 97 2.64 2.39 25.41
C ARG A 97 2.73 2.95 26.84
N PRO A 98 2.30 2.19 27.87
CA PRO A 98 2.57 2.54 29.26
C PRO A 98 4.06 2.76 29.47
N LYS A 99 4.43 3.76 30.27
CA LYS A 99 5.84 4.13 30.49
C LYS A 99 6.64 3.01 31.18
N ASP A 100 5.95 2.11 31.85
CA ASP A 100 6.54 1.08 32.71
C ASP A 100 6.78 -0.25 31.98
N ILE A 101 6.42 -0.35 30.70
CA ILE A 101 6.67 -1.55 29.89
C ILE A 101 8.05 -1.42 29.23
N THR A 102 9.02 -2.19 29.72
CA THR A 102 10.29 -2.44 29.03
C THR A 102 10.06 -3.17 27.71
N ASP A 103 10.89 -2.91 26.69
CA ASP A 103 10.88 -3.74 25.47
C ASP A 103 11.38 -5.12 25.85
N GLU A 104 10.46 -6.01 26.19
CA GLU A 104 10.75 -7.43 26.28
C GLU A 104 10.96 -7.93 24.85
N GLU A 105 12.18 -8.38 24.59
CA GLU A 105 12.53 -9.04 23.34
C GLU A 105 11.84 -10.41 23.35
N LEU A 106 10.65 -10.46 22.75
CA LEU A 106 9.92 -11.73 22.55
C LEU A 106 10.78 -12.67 21.72
N ARG A 107 11.16 -13.79 22.33
CA ARG A 107 11.86 -14.89 21.66
C ARG A 107 10.86 -15.95 21.24
N LEU A 108 11.31 -16.83 20.34
CA LEU A 108 10.51 -17.97 19.91
C LEU A 108 10.20 -18.90 21.10
N GLU A 109 11.10 -18.96 22.08
CA GLU A 109 10.91 -19.74 23.31
C GLU A 109 9.77 -19.22 24.20
N ASP A 110 9.38 -17.96 24.05
CA ASP A 110 8.31 -17.33 24.83
C ASP A 110 6.90 -17.68 24.30
N LEU A 111 6.80 -18.34 23.15
CA LEU A 111 5.56 -18.76 22.54
C LEU A 111 5.33 -20.26 22.76
N ASN A 112 4.35 -20.62 23.59
CA ASN A 112 3.92 -22.01 23.72
C ASN A 112 3.03 -22.41 22.53
N ILE A 113 3.25 -23.61 21.97
CA ILE A 113 2.40 -24.19 20.92
C ILE A 113 0.92 -24.16 21.31
N GLN A 114 0.59 -24.44 22.58
CA GLN A 114 -0.80 -24.40 23.04
C GLN A 114 -1.40 -23.00 22.98
N GLU A 115 -0.64 -21.98 23.40
CA GLU A 115 -1.08 -20.57 23.33
C GLU A 115 -1.18 -20.09 21.87
N VAL A 116 -0.27 -20.55 21.02
CA VAL A 116 -0.28 -20.24 19.59
C VAL A 116 -1.48 -20.88 18.90
N GLU A 117 -1.90 -22.07 19.31
CA GLU A 117 -3.09 -22.74 18.77
C GLU A 117 -4.41 -22.18 19.33
N GLU A 118 -4.43 -21.76 20.60
CA GLU A 118 -5.63 -21.27 21.29
C GLU A 118 -5.91 -19.79 21.01
N TYR A 119 -4.87 -18.95 21.06
CA TYR A 119 -5.02 -17.49 21.00
C TYR A 119 -4.53 -16.87 19.70
N LEU A 120 -3.71 -17.57 18.93
CA LEU A 120 -3.16 -17.07 17.68
C LEU A 120 -3.65 -17.90 16.49
N ARG A 121 -3.57 -17.30 15.31
CA ARG A 121 -3.83 -18.00 14.05
C ARG A 121 -2.59 -17.89 13.18
N PRO A 122 -1.67 -18.86 13.22
CA PRO A 122 -0.47 -18.84 12.41
C PRO A 122 -0.81 -18.67 10.94
N ALA A 123 -0.14 -17.72 10.27
CA ALA A 123 -0.30 -17.46 8.85
C ALA A 123 1.08 -17.36 8.20
N ALA A 124 1.37 -18.27 7.28
CA ALA A 124 2.55 -18.19 6.41
C ALA A 124 2.14 -17.55 5.08
N VAL A 125 2.86 -16.51 4.65
CA VAL A 125 2.60 -15.81 3.39
C VAL A 125 3.80 -15.94 2.48
N ASP A 126 3.58 -16.52 1.30
CA ASP A 126 4.56 -16.64 0.23
C ASP A 126 4.19 -15.76 -0.97
N PRO A 127 4.95 -14.68 -1.25
CA PRO A 127 4.85 -13.93 -2.49
C PRO A 127 5.56 -14.69 -3.61
N GLY A 128 4.83 -15.58 -4.29
CA GLY A 128 5.36 -16.38 -5.39
C GLY A 128 5.52 -15.63 -6.72
N VAL A 129 6.09 -16.29 -7.73
CA VAL A 129 6.28 -15.70 -9.07
C VAL A 129 4.98 -15.66 -9.88
N SER A 130 4.14 -16.70 -9.76
CA SER A 130 2.87 -16.85 -10.49
C SER A 130 1.66 -16.33 -9.72
N HIS A 131 1.83 -16.09 -8.42
CA HIS A 131 0.78 -15.67 -7.50
C HIS A 131 1.23 -14.42 -6.77
N VAL A 132 0.36 -13.42 -6.67
CA VAL A 132 0.63 -12.20 -5.90
C VAL A 132 0.89 -12.55 -4.43
N PHE A 133 0.13 -13.53 -3.91
CA PHE A 133 0.41 -14.17 -2.64
C PHE A 133 -0.24 -15.55 -2.57
N THR A 134 0.36 -16.43 -1.78
CA THR A 134 -0.27 -17.61 -1.19
C THR A 134 -0.19 -17.47 0.32
N ALA A 135 -1.34 -17.51 1.00
CA ALA A 135 -1.43 -17.50 2.45
C ALA A 135 -1.92 -18.87 2.94
N SER A 136 -1.19 -19.50 3.86
CA SER A 136 -1.59 -20.72 4.54
C SER A 136 -1.91 -20.40 6.00
N TYR A 137 -3.09 -20.78 6.47
CA TYR A 137 -3.56 -20.55 7.84
C TYR A 137 -3.67 -21.86 8.61
N GLY A 138 -2.80 -22.06 9.58
CA GLY A 138 -2.75 -23.28 10.39
C GLY A 138 -1.32 -23.73 10.68
N CYS A 139 -1.18 -24.77 11.51
CA CYS A 139 0.10 -25.36 11.91
C CYS A 139 0.06 -26.88 11.74
N GLY A 140 1.22 -27.48 11.45
CA GLY A 140 1.38 -28.94 11.37
C GLY A 140 0.81 -29.59 10.11
N ASN A 141 0.53 -30.89 10.19
CA ASN A 141 0.12 -31.73 9.06
C ASN A 141 -1.40 -31.83 8.88
N TYR A 142 -2.18 -31.06 9.63
CA TYR A 142 -3.64 -31.04 9.51
C TYR A 142 -4.07 -30.28 8.26
N GLU A 143 -5.30 -30.56 7.79
CA GLU A 143 -5.92 -29.73 6.75
C GLU A 143 -5.99 -28.29 7.23
N HIS A 144 -5.45 -27.39 6.40
CA HIS A 144 -5.35 -25.98 6.71
C HIS A 144 -5.85 -25.16 5.52
N GLU A 145 -6.35 -23.97 5.82
CA GLU A 145 -6.90 -23.09 4.81
C GLU A 145 -5.77 -22.48 3.98
N ILE A 146 -5.79 -22.72 2.67
CA ILE A 146 -4.85 -22.10 1.73
C ILE A 146 -5.61 -21.11 0.86
N ARG A 147 -5.26 -19.84 0.96
CA ARG A 147 -5.75 -18.77 0.08
C ARG A 147 -4.69 -18.39 -0.93
N ARG A 148 -5.08 -18.27 -2.20
CA ARG A 148 -4.18 -17.87 -3.29
C ARG A 148 -4.81 -16.73 -4.07
N CYS A 149 -3.98 -15.81 -4.52
CA CYS A 149 -4.36 -14.82 -5.52
C CYS A 149 -3.36 -14.92 -6.68
N SER A 150 -3.79 -15.45 -7.82
CA SER A 150 -2.93 -15.49 -8.99
C SER A 150 -2.70 -14.09 -9.55
N THR A 151 -1.57 -13.88 -10.23
CA THR A 151 -1.29 -12.61 -10.92
C THR A 151 -2.36 -12.28 -11.96
N ALA A 152 -2.93 -13.30 -12.61
CA ALA A 152 -4.01 -13.14 -13.58
C ALA A 152 -5.33 -12.69 -12.92
N GLU A 153 -5.72 -13.32 -11.80
CA GLU A 153 -6.91 -12.92 -11.03
C GLU A 153 -6.75 -11.51 -10.49
N TYR A 154 -5.58 -11.18 -9.93
CA TYR A 154 -5.28 -9.83 -9.47
C TYR A 154 -5.48 -8.78 -10.57
N TYR A 155 -4.90 -8.98 -11.76
CA TYR A 155 -5.08 -8.04 -12.87
C TYR A 155 -6.50 -8.00 -13.45
N ALA A 156 -7.24 -9.11 -13.36
CA ALA A 156 -8.64 -9.16 -13.76
C ALA A 156 -9.52 -8.37 -12.79
N LEU A 157 -9.36 -8.58 -11.48
CA LEU A 157 -10.06 -7.87 -10.40
C LEU A 157 -9.75 -6.38 -10.42
N MET A 158 -8.49 -6.01 -10.67
CA MET A 158 -8.06 -4.61 -10.84
C MET A 158 -8.68 -3.92 -12.06
N GLY A 159 -9.37 -4.67 -12.92
CA GLY A 159 -9.92 -4.16 -14.16
C GLY A 159 -8.83 -3.69 -15.13
N SER A 160 -7.56 -4.11 -14.94
CA SER A 160 -6.42 -3.64 -15.72
C SER A 160 -6.63 -3.92 -17.21
N LYS A 161 -7.24 -5.06 -17.57
CA LYS A 161 -7.60 -5.36 -18.97
C LYS A 161 -8.58 -4.33 -19.55
N ARG A 162 -9.63 -3.97 -18.80
CA ARG A 162 -10.63 -2.99 -19.24
C ARG A 162 -10.01 -1.59 -19.35
N ARG A 163 -9.22 -1.19 -18.36
CA ARG A 163 -8.54 0.10 -18.31
C ARG A 163 -7.52 0.24 -19.43
N ASN A 164 -6.69 -0.79 -19.64
CA ASN A 164 -5.71 -0.81 -20.73
C ASN A 164 -6.40 -0.76 -22.09
N LYS A 165 -7.52 -1.47 -22.28
CA LYS A 165 -8.29 -1.40 -23.53
C LYS A 165 -8.84 0.01 -23.80
N GLN A 166 -9.30 0.69 -22.76
CA GLN A 166 -9.77 2.07 -22.88
C GLN A 166 -8.62 3.04 -23.18
N LEU A 167 -7.51 2.93 -22.44
CA LEU A 167 -6.30 3.72 -22.71
C LEU A 167 -5.76 3.49 -24.12
N ASP A 168 -5.79 2.25 -24.62
CA ASP A 168 -5.36 1.91 -25.97
C ASP A 168 -6.24 2.59 -27.03
N LYS A 169 -7.55 2.68 -26.77
CA LYS A 169 -8.47 3.40 -27.65
C LYS A 169 -8.17 4.89 -27.63
N GLU A 170 -8.04 5.49 -26.45
CA GLU A 170 -7.71 6.91 -26.29
C GLU A 170 -6.37 7.27 -26.95
N LYS A 171 -5.36 6.41 -26.82
CA LYS A 171 -4.06 6.56 -27.51
C LYS A 171 -4.18 6.46 -29.03
N GLN A 172 -5.06 5.60 -29.53
CA GLN A 172 -5.30 5.45 -30.96
C GLN A 172 -6.04 6.68 -31.51
N ASP A 173 -7.06 7.16 -30.81
CA ASP A 173 -7.82 8.36 -31.17
C ASP A 173 -6.93 9.63 -31.13
N ALA A 174 -5.92 9.67 -30.25
CA ALA A 174 -4.94 10.75 -30.14
C ALA A 174 -3.69 10.57 -31.04
N SER A 175 -3.65 9.54 -31.91
CA SER A 175 -2.50 9.18 -32.75
C SER A 175 -1.18 8.91 -32.01
N ILE A 176 -1.21 8.74 -30.68
CA ILE A 176 -0.04 8.45 -29.84
C ILE A 176 0.52 7.06 -30.15
N LYS A 177 -0.35 6.11 -30.50
CA LYS A 177 0.03 4.72 -30.76
C LYS A 177 1.02 4.58 -31.94
N GLU A 178 0.91 5.45 -32.92
CA GLU A 178 1.83 5.52 -34.06
C GLU A 178 3.22 5.97 -33.62
N ILE A 179 3.29 7.03 -32.81
CA ILE A 179 4.54 7.50 -32.20
C ILE A 179 5.16 6.40 -31.34
N GLU A 180 4.35 5.72 -30.51
CA GLU A 180 4.83 4.65 -29.63
C GLU A 180 5.41 3.45 -30.39
N SER A 181 4.89 3.14 -31.59
CA SER A 181 5.39 2.03 -32.42
C SER A 181 6.82 2.22 -32.92
N HIS A 182 7.31 3.47 -32.94
CA HIS A 182 8.69 3.79 -33.32
C HIS A 182 9.67 3.64 -32.15
N PHE A 183 9.17 3.51 -30.91
CA PHE A 183 10.05 3.24 -29.77
C PHE A 183 10.38 1.75 -29.70
N PRO A 184 11.67 1.40 -29.55
CA PRO A 184 12.06 0.03 -29.31
C PRO A 184 11.50 -0.44 -27.96
N THR A 185 10.92 -1.63 -27.94
CA THR A 185 10.44 -2.26 -26.70
C THR A 185 11.62 -2.84 -25.93
N ALA A 186 11.45 -3.14 -24.63
CA ALA A 186 12.47 -3.81 -23.83
C ALA A 186 12.95 -5.16 -24.41
N LYS A 187 12.19 -5.78 -25.32
CA LYS A 187 12.57 -7.02 -26.02
C LYS A 187 13.28 -6.79 -27.34
N THR A 188 13.20 -5.59 -27.92
CA THR A 188 13.73 -5.23 -29.24
C THR A 188 14.73 -4.09 -29.19
N ALA A 189 14.97 -3.51 -28.01
CA ALA A 189 15.97 -2.48 -27.79
C ALA A 189 17.37 -3.11 -27.80
N ASP A 190 18.29 -2.47 -28.53
CA ASP A 190 19.71 -2.81 -28.47
C ASP A 190 20.28 -2.32 -27.13
N SER A 191 20.79 -3.26 -26.33
CA SER A 191 21.44 -2.98 -25.06
C SER A 191 22.60 -1.98 -25.19
N ASN A 192 23.30 -1.99 -26.32
CA ASN A 192 24.40 -1.06 -26.58
C ASN A 192 23.92 0.37 -26.86
N GLU A 193 22.71 0.52 -27.41
CA GLU A 193 22.14 1.83 -27.68
C GLU A 193 21.60 2.46 -26.39
N TYR A 194 21.01 1.65 -25.50
CA TYR A 194 20.55 2.09 -24.18
C TYR A 194 21.70 2.54 -23.27
N ALA A 195 22.85 1.86 -23.35
CA ALA A 195 24.06 2.19 -22.59
C ALA A 195 24.66 3.56 -22.95
N LYS A 196 24.28 4.18 -24.08
CA LYS A 196 24.76 5.52 -24.48
C LYS A 196 24.09 6.66 -23.71
N TYR A 197 22.99 6.38 -23.00
CA TYR A 197 22.19 7.36 -22.26
C TYR A 197 22.32 7.23 -20.73
N LEU A 198 23.18 6.33 -20.26
CA LEU A 198 23.59 6.17 -18.86
C LEU A 198 24.98 6.78 -18.64
#